data_AF-A0A1J5JJW2-F1
#
_entry.id   AF-A0A1J5JJW2-F1
#
_cell.length_a   1.000
_cell.length_b   1.000
_cell.length_c   1.000
_cell.angle_alpha   90.00
_cell.angle_beta   90.00
_cell.angle_gamma   90.00
#
_symmetry.space_group_name_H-M   'P 1'
#
loop_
_entity.id
_entity.type
_entity.pdbx_description
1 polymer ?
#
loop_
_entity_poly.entity_id
_entity_poly.type
_entity_poly.pdbx_seq_one_letter_code
_entity_poly.pdbx_strand_id
1 'polypeptide(L)'
;MLALRMLAMTSTIPVLLATTPPKDMIVAFVEKLKVPYTYALMLVTSLRFIPTLQEELSLVIQAQRARAYDLEGRNIIKRFLALIPLAIPLLLMSVQRARTMAISMETRAFGAGPRTSLHTSTFQMLDIGVISSCLLLTAVLAIVSLR
;
A
#
# COMPACT_ATOMS: atom_id res chain seq x y z
N MET A 1 0.51 21.35 -27.92
CA MET A 1 0.39 19.87 -27.90
C MET A 1 1.20 19.20 -26.78
N LEU A 2 2.49 19.53 -26.59
CA LEU A 2 3.34 18.91 -25.55
C LEU A 2 2.83 19.12 -24.11
N ALA A 3 2.38 20.33 -23.76
CA ALA A 3 1.85 20.63 -22.42
C ALA A 3 0.58 19.81 -22.08
N LEU A 4 -0.35 19.66 -23.04
CA LEU A 4 -1.57 18.87 -22.85
C LEU A 4 -1.25 17.38 -22.66
N ARG A 5 -0.25 16.85 -23.37
CA ARG A 5 0.21 15.47 -23.25
C ARG A 5 0.86 15.20 -21.89
N MET A 6 1.69 16.13 -21.40
CA MET A 6 2.30 16.01 -20.07
C MET A 6 1.26 16.08 -18.96
N LEU A 7 0.26 16.95 -19.09
CA LEU A 7 -0.85 17.06 -18.14
C LEU A 7 -1.66 15.76 -18.09
N ALA A 8 -2.03 15.20 -19.25
CA ALA A 8 -2.81 13.96 -19.33
C ALA A 8 -2.06 12.74 -18.76
N MET A 9 -0.75 12.63 -19.01
CA MET A 9 0.06 11.54 -18.45
C MET A 9 0.22 11.66 -16.93
N THR A 10 0.42 12.88 -16.43
CA THR A 10 0.63 13.12 -14.99
C THR A 10 -0.66 12.98 -14.20
N SER A 11 -1.81 13.37 -14.74
CA SER A 11 -3.11 13.30 -14.04
C SER A 11 -3.64 11.87 -13.85
N THR A 12 -3.15 10.91 -14.62
CA THR A 12 -3.63 9.52 -14.56
C THR A 12 -3.34 8.85 -13.21
N ILE A 13 -2.13 9.05 -12.67
CA ILE A 13 -1.70 8.42 -11.41
C ILE A 13 -2.47 8.96 -10.18
N PRO A 14 -2.62 10.29 -9.99
CA PRO A 14 -3.41 10.84 -8.89
C PRO A 14 -4.87 10.41 -8.93
N VAL A 15 -5.50 10.37 -10.12
CA VAL A 15 -6.90 9.95 -10.29
C VAL A 15 -7.06 8.49 -9.90
N LEU A 16 -6.13 7.61 -10.29
CA LEU A 16 -6.13 6.21 -9.89
C LEU A 16 -6.03 6.05 -8.36
N LEU A 17 -5.09 6.76 -7.73
CA LEU A 17 -4.84 6.69 -6.29
C LEU A 17 -5.99 7.29 -5.46
N ALA A 18 -6.67 8.32 -5.96
CA ALA A 18 -7.80 8.94 -5.29
C ALA A 18 -9.08 8.09 -5.36
N THR A 19 -9.29 7.37 -6.46
CA THR A 19 -10.53 6.62 -6.72
C THR A 19 -10.46 5.19 -6.18
N THR A 20 -9.25 4.60 -6.10
CA THR A 20 -9.08 3.20 -5.72
C THR A 20 -8.33 3.06 -4.39
N PRO A 21 -8.95 2.51 -3.33
CA PRO A 21 -8.23 2.24 -2.10
C PRO A 21 -7.16 1.15 -2.35
N PRO A 22 -5.92 1.32 -1.85
CA PRO A 22 -4.80 0.41 -2.12
C PRO A 22 -5.06 -1.05 -1.76
N LYS A 23 -5.87 -1.29 -0.70
CA LYS A 23 -6.28 -2.63 -0.27
C LYS A 23 -7.05 -3.40 -1.34
N ASP A 24 -7.96 -2.74 -2.05
CA ASP A 24 -8.88 -3.38 -3.00
C ASP A 24 -8.14 -3.64 -4.32
N MET A 25 -7.17 -2.78 -4.64
CA MET A 25 -6.24 -2.98 -5.76
C MET A 25 -5.40 -4.26 -5.57
N ILE A 26 -4.88 -4.52 -4.37
CA ILE A 26 -4.09 -5.74 -4.09
C ILE A 26 -4.95 -6.99 -4.15
N VAL A 27 -6.17 -6.95 -3.59
CA VAL A 27 -7.10 -8.09 -3.67
C VAL A 27 -7.45 -8.40 -5.12
N ALA A 28 -7.74 -7.38 -5.93
CA ALA A 28 -8.00 -7.55 -7.35
C ALA A 28 -6.78 -8.11 -8.11
N PHE A 29 -5.56 -7.62 -7.83
CA PHE A 29 -4.36 -8.14 -8.45
C PHE A 29 -4.14 -9.62 -8.12
N VAL A 30 -4.33 -10.04 -6.87
CA VAL A 30 -4.13 -11.43 -6.47
C VAL A 30 -5.21 -12.34 -7.08
N GLU A 31 -6.49 -11.95 -6.99
CA GLU A 31 -7.61 -12.74 -7.52
C GLU A 31 -7.50 -12.94 -9.03
N LYS A 32 -7.05 -11.91 -9.77
CA LYS A 32 -6.96 -11.96 -11.23
C LYS A 32 -5.63 -12.54 -11.74
N LEU A 33 -4.49 -12.29 -11.08
CA LEU A 33 -3.19 -12.90 -11.44
C LEU A 33 -3.02 -14.34 -10.92
N LYS A 34 -3.97 -14.90 -10.17
CA LYS A 34 -3.89 -16.25 -9.57
C LYS A 34 -2.63 -16.47 -8.74
N VAL A 35 -2.19 -15.44 -8.02
CA VAL A 35 -1.04 -15.53 -7.12
C VAL A 35 -1.43 -16.40 -5.91
N PRO A 36 -0.53 -17.27 -5.39
CA PRO A 36 -0.81 -18.03 -4.18
C PRO A 36 -1.28 -17.13 -3.03
N TYR A 37 -2.32 -17.56 -2.30
CA TYR A 37 -2.98 -16.73 -1.27
C TYR A 37 -2.01 -16.23 -0.19
N THR A 38 -0.92 -16.95 0.06
CA THR A 38 0.09 -16.59 1.05
C THR A 38 0.73 -15.23 0.73
N TYR A 39 1.05 -14.97 -0.55
CA TYR A 39 1.59 -13.69 -0.97
C TYR A 39 0.54 -12.57 -0.89
N ALA A 40 -0.72 -12.89 -1.21
CA ALA A 40 -1.83 -11.97 -1.06
C ALA A 40 -1.98 -11.48 0.38
N LEU A 41 -1.97 -12.44 1.30
CA LEU A 41 -2.05 -12.17 2.71
C LEU A 41 -0.87 -11.32 3.17
N MET A 42 0.36 -11.68 2.78
CA MET A 42 1.56 -10.89 3.11
C MET A 42 1.40 -9.44 2.65
N LEU A 43 1.04 -9.22 1.40
CA LEU A 43 0.87 -7.87 0.85
C LEU A 43 -0.23 -7.06 1.54
N VAL A 44 -1.43 -7.62 1.71
CA VAL A 44 -2.56 -6.91 2.35
C VAL A 44 -2.24 -6.60 3.81
N THR A 45 -1.61 -7.54 4.53
CA THR A 45 -1.26 -7.34 5.93
C THR A 45 -0.13 -6.33 6.10
N SER A 46 0.88 -6.34 5.22
CA SER A 46 1.94 -5.33 5.17
C SER A 46 1.37 -3.93 4.92
N LEU A 47 0.47 -3.75 3.94
CA LEU A 47 -0.16 -2.44 3.71
C LEU A 47 -0.93 -1.94 4.93
N ARG A 48 -1.67 -2.84 5.60
CA ARG A 48 -2.41 -2.49 6.81
C ARG A 48 -1.49 -2.11 7.97
N PHE A 49 -0.26 -2.61 8.00
CA PHE A 49 0.71 -2.28 9.05
C PHE A 49 1.41 -0.96 8.85
N ILE A 50 1.47 -0.41 7.63
CA ILE A 50 2.09 0.90 7.35
C ILE A 50 1.54 2.02 8.26
N PRO A 51 0.21 2.27 8.37
CA PRO A 51 -0.29 3.34 9.22
C PRO A 51 0.08 3.12 10.69
N THR A 52 -0.03 1.89 11.20
CA THR A 52 0.33 1.60 12.58
C THR A 52 1.83 1.74 12.85
N LEU A 53 2.68 1.38 11.89
CA LEU A 53 4.12 1.60 11.99
C LEU A 53 4.48 3.09 12.02
N GLN A 54 3.73 3.94 11.32
CA GLN A 54 3.92 5.40 11.39
C GLN A 54 3.54 5.95 12.76
N GLU A 55 2.44 5.47 13.36
CA GLU A 55 2.03 5.82 14.72
C GLU A 55 3.11 5.38 15.73
N GLU A 56 3.58 4.15 15.65
CA GLU A 56 4.65 3.62 16.51
C GLU A 56 5.95 4.43 16.34
N LEU A 57 6.34 4.73 15.10
CA LEU A 57 7.51 5.57 14.82
C LEU A 57 7.38 6.94 15.47
N SER A 58 6.19 7.56 15.39
CA SER A 58 5.94 8.87 16.00
C SER A 58 6.12 8.82 17.53
N LEU A 59 5.66 7.75 18.17
CA LEU A 59 5.82 7.53 19.62
C LEU A 59 7.27 7.31 20.00
N VAL A 60 8.01 6.51 19.22
CA VAL A 60 9.44 6.28 19.47
C VAL A 60 10.24 7.58 19.28
N ILE A 61 9.93 8.39 18.27
CA ILE A 61 10.55 9.71 18.09
C ILE A 61 10.29 10.60 19.30
N GLN A 62 9.05 10.68 19.78
CA GLN A 62 8.70 11.48 20.96
C GLN A 62 9.42 10.99 22.23
N ALA A 63 9.50 9.68 22.43
CA ALA A 63 10.21 9.08 23.56
C ALA A 63 11.72 9.36 23.53
N GLN A 64 12.35 9.29 22.35
CA GLN A 64 13.77 9.62 22.21
C GLN A 64 14.02 11.12 22.39
N ARG A 65 13.14 11.99 21.88
CA ARG A 65 13.20 13.45 22.14
C ARG A 65 13.08 13.77 23.63
N ALA A 66 12.21 13.08 24.37
CA ALA A 66 12.09 13.23 25.82
C ALA A 66 13.37 12.81 26.58
N ARG A 67 14.17 11.89 26.01
CA ARG A 67 15.50 11.51 26.53
C ARG A 67 16.62 12.45 26.07
N ALA A 68 16.26 13.65 25.58
CA ALA A 68 17.18 14.64 25.03
C ALA A 68 18.04 14.11 23.86
N TYR A 69 17.52 13.13 23.11
CA TYR A 69 18.21 12.62 21.93
C TYR A 69 18.09 13.60 20.77
N ASP A 70 19.23 14.13 20.32
CA ASP A 70 19.27 15.06 19.19
C ASP A 70 19.18 14.30 17.85
N LEU A 71 18.03 14.45 17.19
CA LEU A 71 17.75 13.88 15.88
C LEU A 71 18.14 14.83 14.73
N GLU A 72 18.50 16.07 15.04
CA GLU A 72 18.65 17.18 14.09
C GLU A 72 20.11 17.67 14.00
N GLY A 73 21.03 16.73 13.77
CA GLY A 73 22.43 17.05 13.50
C GLY A 73 22.69 17.46 12.04
N ARG A 74 23.55 18.48 11.82
CA ARG A 74 24.02 18.90 10.48
C ARG A 74 24.89 17.86 9.76
N ASN A 75 25.46 16.90 10.49
CA ASN A 75 26.38 15.91 9.94
C ASN A 75 25.62 14.65 9.49
N ILE A 76 25.69 14.33 8.20
CA ILE A 76 24.95 13.22 7.56
C ILE A 76 25.29 11.88 8.23
N ILE A 77 26.56 11.67 8.60
CA ILE A 77 27.02 10.44 9.27
C ILE A 77 26.37 10.32 10.65
N LYS A 78 26.40 11.39 11.47
CA LYS A 78 25.77 11.41 12.79
C LYS A 78 24.25 11.21 12.69
N ARG A 79 23.61 11.75 11.66
CA ARG A 79 22.18 11.57 11.38
C ARG A 79 21.84 10.11 11.07
N PHE A 80 22.71 9.39 10.36
CA PHE A 80 22.51 7.97 10.08
C PHE A 80 22.64 7.12 11.35
N LEU A 81 23.67 7.38 12.16
CA LEU A 81 23.83 6.76 13.48
C LEU A 81 22.66 7.08 14.41
N ALA A 82 22.05 8.27 14.25
CA ALA A 82 20.87 8.69 15.01
C ALA A 82 19.59 7.89 14.68
N LEU A 83 19.57 7.14 13.58
CA LEU A 83 18.44 6.25 13.24
C LEU A 83 18.48 4.94 14.03
N ILE A 84 19.63 4.53 14.55
CA ILE A 84 19.79 3.23 15.23
C ILE A 84 18.90 3.14 16.49
N PRO A 85 18.86 4.15 17.39
CA PRO A 85 17.98 4.10 18.57
C PRO A 85 16.49 4.18 18.26
N LEU A 86 16.12 4.62 17.06
CA LEU A 86 14.74 4.58 16.55
C LEU A 86 14.41 3.20 15.97
N ALA A 87 15.35 2.62 15.21
CA ALA A 87 15.16 1.35 14.51
C ALA A 87 15.04 0.17 15.47
N ILE A 88 15.89 0.07 16.50
CA ILE A 88 15.90 -1.09 17.41
C ILE A 88 14.54 -1.28 18.11
N PRO A 89 13.94 -0.27 18.76
CA PRO A 89 12.62 -0.40 19.38
C PRO A 89 11.53 -0.77 18.39
N LEU A 90 11.52 -0.13 17.21
CA LEU A 90 10.52 -0.41 16.17
C LEU A 90 10.61 -1.83 15.63
N LEU A 91 11.83 -2.35 15.45
CA LEU A 91 12.04 -3.74 15.02
C LEU A 91 11.52 -4.72 16.07
N LEU A 92 11.81 -4.49 17.36
CA LEU A 92 11.31 -5.33 18.45
C LEU A 92 9.77 -5.32 18.51
N MET A 93 9.15 -4.14 18.39
CA MET A 93 7.69 -4.00 18.35
C MET A 93 7.09 -4.73 17.14
N SER A 94 7.72 -4.61 15.97
CA SER A 94 7.30 -5.27 14.73
C SER A 94 7.38 -6.80 14.83
N VAL A 95 8.46 -7.34 15.41
CA VAL A 95 8.62 -8.79 15.62
C VAL A 95 7.57 -9.32 16.60
N GLN A 96 7.35 -8.63 17.71
CA GLN A 96 6.34 -9.01 18.69
C GLN A 96 4.93 -9.01 18.07
N ARG A 97 4.62 -7.98 17.27
CA ARG A 97 3.35 -7.87 16.54
C ARG A 97 3.18 -9.01 15.53
N ALA A 98 4.21 -9.33 14.76
CA ALA A 98 4.19 -10.45 13.83
C ALA A 98 3.93 -11.78 14.55
N ARG A 99 4.57 -12.00 15.71
CA ARG A 99 4.35 -13.19 16.54
C ARG A 99 2.93 -13.28 17.07
N THR A 100 2.40 -12.19 17.63
CA THR A 100 1.01 -12.15 18.11
C THR A 100 0.01 -12.41 16.99
N MET A 101 0.28 -11.87 15.79
CA MET A 101 -0.55 -12.12 14.61
C MET A 101 -0.50 -13.59 14.18
N ALA A 102 0.70 -14.19 14.14
CA ALA A 102 0.87 -15.60 13.80
C ALA A 102 0.10 -16.52 14.76
N ILE A 103 0.28 -16.32 16.08
CA ILE A 103 -0.45 -17.07 17.11
C ILE A 103 -1.96 -16.89 16.94
N SER A 104 -2.43 -15.65 16.72
CA SER A 104 -3.86 -15.38 16.50
C SER A 104 -4.40 -16.03 15.21
N MET A 105 -3.57 -16.24 14.21
CA MET A 105 -3.97 -16.91 12.97
C MET A 105 -4.04 -18.43 13.19
N GLU A 106 -3.08 -19.00 13.90
CA GLU A 106 -3.05 -20.41 14.28
C GLU A 106 -4.27 -20.78 15.14
N THR A 107 -4.63 -19.96 16.12
CA THR A 107 -5.83 -20.20 16.96
C THR A 107 -7.14 -20.15 16.19
N ARG A 108 -7.15 -19.49 15.03
CA ARG A 108 -8.29 -19.46 14.09
C ARG A 108 -8.21 -20.54 13.01
N ALA A 109 -7.37 -21.56 13.20
CA ALA A 109 -7.14 -22.65 12.26
C ALA A 109 -6.73 -22.18 10.86
N PHE A 110 -5.99 -21.06 10.76
CA PHE A 110 -5.53 -20.52 9.49
C PHE A 110 -4.57 -21.50 8.80
N GLY A 111 -5.03 -22.14 7.72
CA GLY A 111 -4.23 -23.11 6.95
C GLY A 111 -4.62 -24.57 7.18
N ALA A 112 -5.59 -24.86 8.04
CA ALA A 112 -6.05 -26.23 8.32
C ALA A 112 -6.97 -26.84 7.25
N GLY A 113 -7.41 -26.07 6.24
CA GLY A 113 -8.37 -26.55 5.23
C GLY A 113 -8.53 -25.63 4.01
N PRO A 114 -9.43 -25.97 3.08
CA PRO A 114 -9.69 -25.19 1.88
C PRO A 114 -10.17 -23.77 2.24
N ARG A 115 -9.60 -22.77 1.57
CA ARG A 115 -9.89 -21.35 1.82
C ARG A 115 -11.10 -20.87 1.04
N THR A 116 -11.94 -20.06 1.70
CA THR A 116 -13.01 -19.28 1.08
C THR A 116 -12.69 -17.78 1.15
N SER A 117 -12.90 -17.04 0.07
CA SER A 117 -12.77 -15.58 0.04
C SER A 117 -14.06 -14.90 0.48
N LEU A 118 -14.00 -13.96 1.42
CA LEU A 118 -15.16 -13.21 1.91
C LEU A 118 -15.50 -12.00 1.01
N HIS A 119 -14.47 -11.37 0.45
CA HIS A 119 -14.64 -10.35 -0.58
C HIS A 119 -14.18 -10.94 -1.92
N THR A 120 -15.05 -10.86 -2.91
CA THR A 120 -14.77 -11.23 -4.30
C THR A 120 -14.95 -10.02 -5.18
N SER A 121 -13.98 -9.72 -6.05
CA SER A 121 -14.09 -8.64 -7.02
C SER A 121 -14.96 -9.08 -8.20
N THR A 122 -16.27 -8.79 -8.12
CA THR A 122 -17.24 -9.00 -9.20
C THR A 122 -17.35 -7.76 -10.07
N PHE A 123 -17.20 -7.91 -11.38
CA PHE A 123 -17.46 -6.84 -12.34
C PHE A 123 -18.94 -6.46 -12.31
N GLN A 124 -19.23 -5.19 -12.08
CA GLN A 124 -20.58 -4.63 -12.21
C GLN A 124 -20.80 -4.11 -13.64
N MET A 125 -22.05 -4.02 -14.07
CA MET A 125 -22.37 -3.48 -15.40
C MET A 125 -21.96 -2.02 -15.57
N LEU A 126 -21.87 -1.27 -14.47
CA LEU A 126 -21.32 0.09 -14.44
C LEU A 126 -19.83 0.12 -14.81
N ASP A 127 -19.05 -0.88 -14.39
CA ASP A 127 -17.63 -0.99 -14.74
C ASP A 127 -17.45 -1.12 -16.26
N ILE A 128 -18.32 -1.90 -16.91
CA ILE A 128 -18.32 -2.08 -18.37
C ILE A 128 -18.67 -0.76 -19.06
N GLY A 129 -19.66 -0.03 -18.53
CA GLY A 129 -20.04 1.30 -19.02
C GLY A 129 -18.89 2.30 -18.95
N VAL A 130 -18.17 2.36 -17.82
CA VAL A 130 -17.02 3.25 -17.61
C VAL A 130 -15.83 2.85 -18.48
N ILE A 131 -15.55 1.56 -18.64
CA ILE A 131 -14.48 1.06 -19.53
C ILE A 131 -14.79 1.44 -20.97
N SER A 132 -16.04 1.24 -21.43
CA SER A 132 -16.45 1.55 -22.80
C SER A 132 -16.38 3.05 -23.10
N SER A 133 -16.80 3.92 -22.17
CA SER A 133 -16.71 5.37 -22.32
C SER A 133 -15.27 5.85 -22.33
N CYS A 134 -14.39 5.29 -21.49
CA CYS A 134 -12.97 5.59 -21.47
C CYS A 134 -12.27 5.19 -22.79
N LEU A 135 -12.59 4.00 -23.34
CA LEU A 135 -12.11 3.55 -24.65
C LEU A 135 -12.56 4.46 -25.79
N LEU A 136 -13.82 4.90 -25.78
CA LEU A 136 -14.35 5.85 -26.75
C LEU A 136 -13.63 7.20 -26.68
N LEU A 137 -13.45 7.73 -25.48
CA LEU A 137 -12.83 9.04 -25.26
C LEU A 137 -11.35 9.03 -25.68
N THR A 138 -10.61 7.96 -25.35
CA THR A 138 -9.23 7.77 -25.81
C THR A 138 -9.12 7.60 -27.32
N ALA A 139 -10.03 6.85 -27.96
CA ALA A 139 -10.06 6.69 -29.42
C ALA A 139 -10.34 8.03 -30.14
N VAL A 140 -11.30 8.83 -29.65
CA VAL A 140 -11.61 10.15 -30.20
C VAL A 140 -10.41 11.10 -30.08
N LEU A 141 -9.76 11.14 -28.92
CA LEU A 141 -8.56 11.95 -28.71
C LEU A 141 -7.39 11.51 -29.60
N ALA A 142 -7.20 10.20 -29.80
CA ALA A 142 -6.17 9.67 -30.69
C ALA A 142 -6.40 10.11 -32.15
N ILE A 143 -7.64 10.01 -32.65
CA ILE A 143 -8.01 10.45 -34.00
C ILE A 143 -7.80 11.96 -34.18
N VAL A 144 -8.15 12.78 -33.18
CA VAL A 144 -7.91 14.23 -33.22
C VAL A 144 -6.43 14.58 -33.15
N SER A 145 -5.61 13.77 -32.46
CA SER A 145 -4.16 13.99 -32.37
C SER A 145 -3.37 13.56 -33.61
N LEU A 146 -3.92 12.65 -34.42
CA LEU A 146 -3.32 12.14 -35.66
C LEU A 146 -3.63 13.02 -36.87
N ARG A 147 -4.53 14.01 -36.71
CA ARG A 147 -5.00 14.95 -37.74
C ARG A 147 -4.45 16.34 -37.46
#